data_AF-A0A536T4J1-F1
#
_entry.id   AF-A0A536T4J1-F1
#
_cell.length_a   1.000
_cell.length_b   1.000
_cell.length_c   1.000
_cell.angle_alpha   90.00
_cell.angle_beta   90.00
_cell.angle_gamma   90.00
#
_symmetry.space_group_name_H-M   'P 1'
#
loop_
_entity.id
_entity.type
_entity.pdbx_description
1 polymer ?
#
loop_
_entity_poly.entity_id
_entity_poly.type
_entity_poly.pdbx_seq_one_letter_code
_entity_poly.pdbx_strand_id
1 'polypeptide(L)'
;MAETFKLRINGRDCEVVAEPNTPLLYILRNDLKLKGTRFGCGEAQCGACNVLLDGNAVPSCDTPLWSVPGHEITTIEGIGGPEAGGLHPVQQAFIDEQAIQCGYCIDGIIISAVALLRRERDPSDAQIAAALDRNLCRCGTHVRILRAIRAAARTMQEKTKP
;
A
#
# COMPACT_ATOMS: atom_id res chain seq x y z
N MET A 1 14.85 -17.52 18.11
CA MET A 1 15.29 -16.51 19.10
C MET A 1 15.14 -15.14 18.45
N ALA A 2 14.91 -14.09 19.24
CA ALA A 2 14.86 -12.73 18.71
C ALA A 2 16.24 -12.28 18.21
N GLU A 3 16.27 -11.55 17.10
CA GLU A 3 17.47 -10.97 16.50
C GLU A 3 17.20 -9.55 16.02
N THR A 4 18.27 -8.79 15.76
CA THR A 4 18.18 -7.42 15.28
C THR A 4 18.09 -7.37 13.77
N PHE A 5 17.04 -6.73 13.24
CA PHE A 5 16.82 -6.50 11.82
C PHE A 5 17.05 -5.02 11.49
N LYS A 6 17.81 -4.77 10.41
CA LYS A 6 17.94 -3.45 9.79
C LYS A 6 16.97 -3.35 8.63
N LEU A 7 16.05 -2.40 8.70
CA LEU A 7 14.96 -2.24 7.75
C LEU A 7 15.01 -0.83 7.14
N ARG A 8 14.51 -0.73 5.91
CA ARG A 8 14.40 0.51 5.17
C ARG A 8 12.91 0.78 4.91
N ILE A 9 12.33 1.74 5.62
CA ILE A 9 10.88 1.96 5.64
C ILE A 9 10.56 3.43 5.41
N ASN A 10 9.75 3.71 4.38
CA ASN A 10 9.33 5.06 3.99
C ASN A 10 10.53 6.01 3.82
N GLY A 11 11.60 5.51 3.20
CA GLY A 11 12.82 6.27 3.01
C GLY A 11 13.63 6.54 4.28
N ARG A 12 13.42 5.79 5.38
CA ARG A 12 14.19 5.89 6.62
C ARG A 12 14.74 4.54 7.05
N ASP A 13 15.94 4.54 7.60
CA ASP A 13 16.55 3.35 8.17
C ASP A 13 16.06 3.18 9.61
N CYS A 14 15.68 1.96 9.98
CA CYS A 14 15.31 1.63 11.35
C CYS A 14 15.85 0.25 11.76
N GLU A 15 16.00 0.05 13.06
CA GLU A 15 16.40 -1.22 13.64
C GLU A 15 15.31 -1.72 14.58
N VAL A 16 15.00 -3.02 14.51
CA VAL A 16 13.99 -3.67 15.35
C VAL A 16 14.52 -5.00 15.87
N VAL A 17 14.10 -5.41 17.07
CA VAL A 17 14.46 -6.70 17.66
C VAL A 17 13.22 -7.58 17.72
N ALA A 18 13.22 -8.70 16.98
CA ALA A 18 12.06 -9.58 16.90
C ALA A 18 12.46 -11.00 16.45
N GLU A 19 11.53 -11.95 16.51
CA GLU A 19 11.77 -13.28 15.96
C GLU A 19 11.73 -13.26 14.42
N PRO A 20 12.56 -14.07 13.73
CA PRO A 20 12.66 -14.06 12.26
C PRO A 20 11.32 -14.29 11.54
N ASN A 21 10.47 -15.13 12.11
CA ASN A 21 9.15 -15.46 11.55
C ASN A 21 8.05 -14.47 11.93
N THR A 22 8.37 -13.39 12.66
CA THR A 22 7.39 -12.36 13.01
C THR A 22 6.85 -11.73 11.73
N PRO A 23 5.53 -11.72 11.50
CA PRO A 23 4.95 -10.99 10.38
C PRO A 23 5.31 -9.50 10.40
N LEU A 24 5.72 -8.98 9.24
CA LEU A 24 6.07 -7.56 9.06
C LEU A 24 4.96 -6.64 9.56
N LEU A 25 3.70 -7.03 9.40
CA LEU A 25 2.53 -6.28 9.89
C LEU A 25 2.65 -5.88 11.37
N TYR A 26 3.14 -6.79 12.23
CA TYR A 26 3.24 -6.51 13.65
C TYR A 26 4.35 -5.50 13.93
N ILE A 27 5.50 -5.64 13.27
CA ILE A 27 6.61 -4.67 13.38
C ILE A 27 6.14 -3.27 12.96
N LEU A 28 5.47 -3.16 11.81
CA LEU A 28 4.98 -1.88 11.31
C LEU A 28 4.00 -1.22 12.30
N ARG A 29 3.03 -1.97 12.81
CA ARG A 29 1.95 -1.42 13.64
C ARG A 29 2.34 -1.22 15.10
N ASN A 30 3.05 -2.18 15.68
CA ASN A 30 3.27 -2.25 17.12
C ASN A 30 4.57 -1.58 17.51
N ASP A 31 5.65 -1.85 16.80
CA ASP A 31 6.98 -1.32 17.13
C ASP A 31 7.16 0.06 16.52
N LEU A 32 6.84 0.21 15.24
CA LEU A 32 7.07 1.45 14.47
C LEU A 32 5.87 2.40 14.44
N LYS A 33 4.72 1.98 14.99
CA LYS A 33 3.47 2.76 15.08
C LYS A 33 2.92 3.26 13.72
N LEU A 34 3.30 2.63 12.62
CA LEU A 34 2.75 2.83 11.27
C LEU A 34 1.41 2.07 11.16
N LYS A 35 0.36 2.69 11.68
CA LYS A 35 -0.95 2.05 11.91
C LYS A 35 -1.88 2.07 10.70
N GLY A 36 -1.51 2.73 9.61
CA GLY A 36 -2.25 2.73 8.36
C GLY A 36 -2.33 1.33 7.73
N THR A 37 -1.25 0.55 7.82
CA THR A 37 -1.27 -0.88 7.45
C THR A 37 -2.21 -1.64 8.39
N ARG A 38 -3.37 -2.13 7.92
CA ARG A 38 -4.43 -2.68 8.80
C ARG A 38 -4.36 -4.19 9.00
N PHE A 39 -4.73 -4.67 10.19
CA PHE A 39 -4.95 -6.10 10.44
C PHE A 39 -6.39 -6.48 10.08
N GLY A 40 -6.63 -6.92 8.85
CA GLY A 40 -7.98 -7.33 8.42
C GLY A 40 -8.28 -8.80 8.71
N CYS A 41 -7.45 -9.72 8.19
CA CYS A 41 -7.69 -11.16 8.30
C CYS A 41 -6.52 -11.98 8.87
N GLY A 42 -5.28 -11.48 8.84
CA GLY A 42 -4.09 -12.25 9.23
C GLY A 42 -3.62 -13.30 8.20
N GLU A 43 -4.50 -13.73 7.31
CA GLU A 43 -4.28 -14.88 6.40
C GLU A 43 -4.01 -14.51 4.91
N ALA A 44 -3.47 -13.32 4.64
CA ALA A 44 -3.20 -12.81 3.28
C ALA A 44 -4.41 -12.78 2.30
N GLN A 45 -5.65 -12.77 2.81
CA GLN A 45 -6.87 -12.80 2.00
C GLN A 45 -7.46 -11.43 1.65
N CYS A 46 -7.40 -10.47 2.58
CA CYS A 46 -8.18 -9.22 2.45
C CYS A 46 -7.42 -8.03 1.84
N GLY A 47 -6.08 -8.08 1.79
CA GLY A 47 -5.23 -7.02 1.24
C GLY A 47 -5.18 -5.70 2.03
N ALA A 48 -5.88 -5.59 3.16
CA ALA A 48 -5.89 -4.37 3.98
C ALA A 48 -4.53 -4.06 4.63
N CYS A 49 -3.66 -5.07 4.73
CA CYS A 49 -2.31 -4.97 5.25
C CYS A 49 -1.25 -4.77 4.16
N ASN A 50 -1.64 -4.49 2.92
CA ASN A 50 -0.66 -4.40 1.83
C ASN A 50 0.31 -3.25 2.07
N VAL A 51 1.58 -3.50 1.79
CA VAL A 51 2.66 -2.51 1.70
C VAL A 51 3.35 -2.67 0.35
N LEU A 52 4.10 -1.66 -0.09
CA LEU A 52 5.03 -1.84 -1.20
C LEU A 52 6.34 -2.43 -0.67
N LEU A 53 6.81 -3.51 -1.27
CA LEU A 53 8.16 -4.06 -1.10
C LEU A 53 8.85 -3.96 -2.46
N ASP A 54 9.85 -3.08 -2.57
CA ASP A 54 10.48 -2.69 -3.84
C ASP A 54 9.46 -2.31 -4.93
N GLY A 55 8.38 -1.64 -4.54
CA GLY A 55 7.32 -1.20 -5.44
C GLY A 55 6.27 -2.25 -5.80
N ASN A 56 6.40 -3.49 -5.32
CA ASN A 56 5.38 -4.53 -5.47
C ASN A 56 4.45 -4.55 -4.25
N ALA A 57 3.13 -4.63 -4.46
CA ALA A 57 2.19 -4.76 -3.36
C ALA A 57 2.23 -6.17 -2.77
N VAL A 58 2.52 -6.29 -1.48
CA VAL A 58 2.62 -7.58 -0.76
C VAL A 58 1.84 -7.54 0.56
N PRO A 59 1.24 -8.67 0.99
CA PRO A 59 0.54 -8.74 2.27
C PRO A 59 1.53 -8.82 3.44
N SER A 60 1.67 -7.73 4.19
CA SER A 60 2.59 -7.70 5.34
C SER A 60 2.23 -8.68 6.48
N CYS A 61 1.00 -9.19 6.55
CA CYS A 61 0.62 -10.22 7.53
C CYS A 61 1.23 -11.60 7.26
N ASP A 62 1.71 -11.83 6.04
CA ASP A 62 2.29 -13.11 5.59
C ASP A 62 3.72 -12.92 5.05
N THR A 63 4.29 -11.72 5.27
CA THR A 63 5.69 -11.43 4.95
C THR A 63 6.51 -11.62 6.23
N PRO A 64 7.34 -12.66 6.35
CA PRO A 64 8.15 -12.88 7.54
C PRO A 64 9.34 -11.91 7.58
N LEU A 65 9.74 -11.49 8.78
CA LEU A 65 10.77 -10.46 8.95
C LEU A 65 12.12 -10.87 8.35
N TRP A 66 12.47 -12.16 8.37
CA TRP A 66 13.71 -12.65 7.78
C TRP A 66 13.85 -12.37 6.28
N SER A 67 12.74 -12.20 5.54
CA SER A 67 12.76 -12.02 4.09
C SER A 67 12.81 -10.55 3.65
N VAL A 68 12.87 -9.62 4.59
CA VAL A 68 12.71 -8.18 4.34
C VAL A 68 14.03 -7.39 4.25
N PRO A 69 15.11 -7.72 4.99
CA PRO A 69 16.37 -6.98 4.90
C PRO A 69 16.89 -6.85 3.47
N GLY A 70 17.35 -5.65 3.11
CA GLY A 70 17.83 -5.32 1.76
C GLY A 70 16.76 -4.77 0.81
N HIS A 71 15.49 -4.81 1.18
CA HIS A 71 14.37 -4.25 0.41
C HIS A 71 13.89 -2.90 0.98
N GLU A 72 13.34 -2.04 0.12
CA GLU A 72 12.64 -0.81 0.52
C GLU A 72 11.15 -1.11 0.76
N ILE A 73 10.67 -0.76 1.94
CA ILE A 73 9.26 -0.87 2.30
C ILE A 73 8.61 0.50 2.24
N THR A 74 7.49 0.63 1.53
CA THR A 74 6.64 1.83 1.59
C THR A 74 5.25 1.47 2.12
N THR A 75 4.88 2.04 3.25
CA THR A 75 3.52 1.96 3.83
C THR A 75 2.66 3.12 3.32
N ILE A 76 1.37 3.13 3.66
CA ILE A 76 0.47 4.22 3.24
C ILE A 76 0.94 5.60 3.73
N GLU A 77 1.59 5.65 4.89
CA GLU A 77 2.21 6.85 5.45
C GLU A 77 3.36 7.40 4.58
N GLY A 78 3.97 6.57 3.72
CA GLY A 78 5.05 6.96 2.81
C GLY A 78 4.61 7.21 1.36
N ILE A 79 3.34 7.00 1.01
CA ILE A 79 2.84 7.19 -0.38
C ILE A 79 2.74 8.67 -0.76
N GLY A 80 2.53 9.55 0.22
CA GLY A 80 2.68 11.00 0.06
C GLY A 80 4.04 11.44 0.56
N GLY A 81 4.79 12.19 -0.27
CA GLY A 81 6.15 12.62 0.03
C GLY A 81 6.33 14.15 -0.01
N PRO A 82 7.29 14.72 0.74
CA PRO A 82 7.65 16.14 0.67
C PRO A 82 7.99 16.62 -0.75
N GLU A 83 8.59 15.75 -1.57
CA GLU A 83 8.92 16.03 -2.98
C GLU A 83 7.67 16.21 -3.87
N ALA A 84 6.52 15.68 -3.46
CA ALA A 84 5.23 15.88 -4.14
C ALA A 84 4.42 17.05 -3.56
N GLY A 85 4.89 17.69 -2.49
CA GLY A 85 4.24 18.84 -1.84
C GLY A 85 2.82 18.58 -1.33
N GLY A 86 2.38 17.31 -1.23
CA GLY A 86 0.98 16.98 -0.93
C GLY A 86 0.63 15.51 -1.16
N LEU A 87 -0.67 15.25 -1.32
CA LEU A 87 -1.22 13.91 -1.55
C LEU A 87 -0.73 13.32 -2.88
N HIS A 88 -0.44 12.02 -2.88
CA HIS A 88 -0.22 11.28 -4.12
C HIS A 88 -1.47 11.38 -5.01
N PRO A 89 -1.36 11.43 -6.36
CA PRO A 89 -2.53 11.49 -7.25
C PRO A 89 -3.59 10.41 -6.98
N VAL A 90 -3.17 9.21 -6.58
CA VAL A 90 -4.07 8.14 -6.13
C VAL A 90 -4.83 8.52 -4.86
N GLN A 91 -4.15 9.05 -3.84
CA GLN A 91 -4.81 9.50 -2.60
C GLN A 91 -5.82 10.61 -2.89
N GLN A 92 -5.42 11.61 -3.70
CA GLN A 92 -6.30 12.71 -4.08
C GLN A 92 -7.54 12.21 -4.84
N ALA A 93 -7.35 11.34 -5.85
CA ALA A 93 -8.47 10.82 -6.62
C ALA A 93 -9.46 10.00 -5.78
N PHE A 94 -8.99 9.30 -4.73
CA PHE A 94 -9.89 8.58 -3.82
C PHE A 94 -10.76 9.53 -2.99
N ILE A 95 -10.24 10.72 -2.64
CA ILE A 95 -11.00 11.79 -1.99
C ILE A 95 -12.02 12.36 -2.97
N ASP A 96 -11.58 12.76 -4.15
CA ASP A 96 -12.41 13.43 -5.16
C ASP A 96 -13.57 12.55 -5.63
N GLU A 97 -13.32 11.27 -5.84
CA GLU A 97 -14.33 10.29 -6.26
C GLU A 97 -15.17 9.73 -5.10
N GLN A 98 -14.94 10.21 -3.88
CA GLN A 98 -15.62 9.76 -2.66
C GLN A 98 -15.58 8.22 -2.52
N ALA A 99 -14.41 7.64 -2.80
CA ALA A 99 -14.18 6.20 -2.80
C ALA A 99 -14.02 5.62 -1.37
N ILE A 100 -13.89 6.50 -0.37
CA ILE A 100 -13.67 6.18 1.04
C ILE A 100 -15.00 6.24 1.80
N GLN A 101 -15.38 5.11 2.42
CA GLN A 101 -16.47 5.06 3.42
C GLN A 101 -15.87 4.84 4.82
N CYS A 102 -15.81 3.59 5.31
CA CYS A 102 -15.19 3.30 6.61
C CYS A 102 -13.65 3.48 6.61
N GLY A 103 -13.03 3.52 5.42
CA GLY A 103 -11.59 3.70 5.23
C GLY A 103 -10.72 2.47 5.50
N TYR A 104 -11.24 1.42 6.15
CA TYR A 104 -10.41 0.32 6.66
C TYR A 104 -9.61 -0.43 5.58
N CYS A 105 -10.22 -0.71 4.42
CA CYS A 105 -9.55 -1.40 3.32
C CYS A 105 -8.75 -0.45 2.41
N ILE A 106 -8.99 0.87 2.53
CA ILE A 106 -8.53 1.84 1.53
C ILE A 106 -7.02 1.99 1.58
N ASP A 107 -6.40 1.92 2.76
CA ASP A 107 -4.95 2.00 2.91
C ASP A 107 -4.23 0.94 2.03
N GLY A 108 -4.67 -0.32 2.10
CA GLY A 108 -4.14 -1.41 1.27
C GLY A 108 -4.54 -1.34 -0.20
N ILE A 109 -5.73 -0.83 -0.52
CA ILE A 109 -6.17 -0.60 -1.91
C ILE A 109 -5.31 0.48 -2.57
N ILE A 110 -5.02 1.58 -1.88
CA ILE A 110 -4.16 2.66 -2.41
C ILE A 110 -2.77 2.12 -2.70
N ILE A 111 -2.19 1.33 -1.79
CA ILE A 111 -0.90 0.65 -2.02
C ILE A 111 -0.93 -0.19 -3.30
N SER A 112 -1.97 -0.99 -3.48
CA SER A 112 -2.11 -1.89 -4.63
C SER A 112 -2.35 -1.13 -5.93
N ALA A 113 -3.10 -0.02 -5.87
CA ALA A 113 -3.30 0.90 -6.99
C ALA A 113 -1.99 1.61 -7.39
N VAL A 114 -1.18 2.06 -6.43
CA VAL A 114 0.13 2.66 -6.72
C VAL A 114 1.07 1.63 -7.36
N ALA A 115 1.10 0.39 -6.87
CA ALA A 115 1.87 -0.69 -7.50
C ALA A 115 1.43 -0.96 -8.94
N LEU A 116 0.12 -0.90 -9.22
CA LEU A 116 -0.42 -1.02 -10.58
C LEU A 116 0.02 0.13 -11.47
N LEU A 117 -0.17 1.38 -11.04
CA LEU A 117 0.09 2.55 -11.87
C LEU A 117 1.59 2.80 -12.14
N ARG A 118 2.48 2.19 -11.34
CA ARG A 118 3.92 2.15 -11.62
C ARG A 118 4.27 1.29 -12.83
N ARG A 119 3.55 0.19 -13.05
CA ARG A 119 3.82 -0.78 -14.14
C ARG A 119 2.95 -0.55 -15.37
N GLU A 120 1.73 -0.04 -15.19
CA GLU A 120 0.75 0.18 -16.25
C GLU A 120 0.18 1.59 -16.10
N ARG A 121 0.48 2.45 -17.08
CA ARG A 121 0.12 3.88 -17.00
C ARG A 121 -1.34 4.15 -17.36
N ASP A 122 -1.98 3.28 -18.15
CA ASP A 122 -3.39 3.41 -18.53
C ASP A 122 -4.14 2.08 -18.41
N PRO A 123 -4.32 1.56 -17.18
CA PRO A 123 -4.94 0.26 -17.00
C PRO A 123 -6.43 0.32 -17.36
N SER A 124 -6.90 -0.69 -18.08
CA SER A 124 -8.32 -0.95 -18.28
C SER A 124 -9.02 -1.33 -16.96
N ASP A 125 -10.35 -1.21 -16.90
CA ASP A 125 -11.12 -1.57 -15.70
C ASP A 125 -10.92 -3.05 -15.31
N ALA A 126 -10.76 -3.92 -16.30
CA ALA A 126 -10.45 -5.34 -16.08
C ALA A 126 -9.06 -5.53 -15.46
N GLN A 127 -8.05 -4.76 -15.90
CA GLN A 127 -6.72 -4.80 -15.31
C GLN A 127 -6.72 -4.22 -13.88
N ILE A 128 -7.48 -3.16 -13.61
CA ILE A 128 -7.63 -2.60 -12.27
C ILE A 128 -8.32 -3.62 -11.35
N ALA A 129 -9.43 -4.22 -11.81
CA ALA A 129 -10.15 -5.23 -11.03
C ALA A 129 -9.26 -6.43 -10.72
N ALA A 130 -8.52 -6.96 -11.71
CA ALA A 130 -7.58 -8.05 -11.51
C ALA A 130 -6.46 -7.70 -10.51
N ALA A 131 -5.95 -6.46 -10.57
CA ALA A 131 -4.93 -5.99 -9.62
C ALA A 131 -5.45 -5.83 -8.19
N LEU A 132 -6.76 -5.64 -8.01
CA LEU A 132 -7.43 -5.46 -6.72
C LEU A 132 -8.22 -6.68 -6.25
N ASP A 133 -8.14 -7.82 -6.95
CA ASP A 133 -8.93 -9.03 -6.64
C ASP A 133 -8.71 -9.50 -5.19
N ARG A 134 -7.52 -9.26 -4.65
CA ARG A 134 -7.13 -9.59 -3.27
C ARG A 134 -7.29 -8.42 -2.28
N ASN A 135 -7.98 -7.35 -2.67
CA ASN A 135 -8.31 -6.21 -1.82
C ASN A 135 -9.82 -6.14 -1.56
N LEU A 136 -10.26 -6.69 -0.43
CA LEU A 136 -11.69 -6.81 -0.12
C LEU A 136 -12.24 -5.51 0.51
N CYS A 137 -13.33 -4.98 -0.06
CA CYS A 137 -14.07 -3.83 0.49
C CYS A 137 -15.50 -4.21 0.89
N ARG A 138 -15.81 -4.13 2.19
CA ARG A 138 -17.16 -4.48 2.69
C ARG A 138 -18.18 -3.34 2.55
N CYS A 139 -17.72 -2.11 2.38
CA CYS A 139 -18.55 -0.92 2.15
C CYS A 139 -19.14 -0.84 0.74
N GLY A 140 -18.63 -1.65 -0.20
CA GLY A 140 -19.15 -1.71 -1.57
C GLY A 140 -18.78 -0.52 -2.45
N THR A 141 -17.66 0.18 -2.19
CA THR A 141 -17.23 1.34 -2.98
C THR A 141 -16.47 1.01 -4.28
N HIS A 142 -16.46 -0.25 -4.73
CA HIS A 142 -15.63 -0.74 -5.85
C HIS A 142 -15.73 0.12 -7.12
N VAL A 143 -16.95 0.52 -7.54
CA VAL A 143 -17.12 1.36 -8.74
C VAL A 143 -16.43 2.73 -8.57
N ARG A 144 -16.49 3.32 -7.38
CA ARG A 144 -15.81 4.60 -7.07
C ARG A 144 -14.29 4.42 -7.01
N ILE A 145 -13.83 3.28 -6.48
CA ILE A 145 -12.41 2.90 -6.49
C ILE A 145 -11.89 2.79 -7.93
N LEU A 146 -12.63 2.13 -8.83
CA LEU A 146 -12.25 2.03 -10.25
C LEU A 146 -12.13 3.43 -10.89
N ARG A 147 -13.12 4.30 -10.67
CA ARG A 147 -13.08 5.69 -11.18
C ARG A 147 -11.90 6.47 -10.61
N ALA A 148 -11.61 6.33 -9.32
CA ALA A 148 -10.48 6.99 -8.66
C ALA A 148 -9.14 6.58 -9.27
N ILE A 149 -8.95 5.28 -9.53
CA ILE A 149 -7.71 4.78 -10.13
C ILE A 149 -7.55 5.27 -11.57
N ARG A 150 -8.63 5.29 -12.36
CA ARG A 150 -8.64 5.88 -13.71
C ARG A 150 -8.31 7.37 -13.70
N ALA A 151 -8.89 8.12 -12.77
CA ALA A 151 -8.60 9.54 -12.61
C ALA A 151 -7.14 9.78 -12.23
N ALA A 152 -6.62 9.01 -11.28
CA ALA A 152 -5.22 9.08 -10.88
C ALA A 152 -4.27 8.76 -12.05
N ALA A 153 -4.57 7.73 -12.86
CA ALA A 153 -3.80 7.37 -14.05
C ALA A 153 -3.69 8.55 -15.03
N ARG A 154 -4.80 9.21 -15.34
CA ARG A 154 -4.82 10.41 -16.21
C ARG A 154 -3.96 11.54 -15.64
N THR A 155 -4.16 11.88 -14.36
CA THR A 155 -3.38 12.93 -13.69
C THR A 155 -1.88 12.63 -13.68
N MET A 156 -1.49 11.38 -13.46
CA MET A 156 -0.07 10.97 -13.47
C MET A 156 0.56 11.08 -14.86
N GLN A 157 -0.19 10.80 -15.93
CA GLN A 157 0.27 10.98 -17.31
C GLN A 157 0.42 12.46 -17.68
N GLU A 158 -0.51 13.32 -17.25
CA GLU A 158 -0.44 14.76 -17.51
C GLU A 158 0.81 15.39 -16.87
N LYS A 159 1.16 14.97 -15.65
CA LYS A 159 2.37 15.43 -14.95
C LYS A 159 3.68 14.93 -15.56
N THR A 160 3.64 13.91 -16.42
CA THR A 160 4.84 13.37 -17.10
C THR A 160 4.97 13.83 -18.55
N LYS A 161 4.04 14.64 -19.07
CA LYS A 161 4.21 15.29 -20.38
C LYS A 161 5.26 16.41 -20.25
N PRO A 162 6.25 16.46 -21.17
CA PRO A 162 7.30 17.49 -21.17
C PRO A 162 6.75 18.88 -21.48
#